data_AF-A0A9E5FET9-F1
#
_entry.id   AF-A0A9E5FET9-F1
#
_cell.length_a   1.000
_cell.length_b   1.000
_cell.length_c   1.000
_cell.angle_alpha   90.00
_cell.angle_beta   90.00
_cell.angle_gamma   90.00
#
_symmetry.space_group_name_H-M   'P 1'
#
loop_
_entity.id
_entity.type
_entity.pdbx_description
1 polymer ?
#
loop_
_entity_poly.entity_id
_entity_poly.type
_entity_poly.pdbx_seq_one_letter_code
_entity_poly.pdbx_strand_id
1 'polypeptide(L)' 'MQLTPPNAVKVVVLGQDPYHGPGQAEGLSFSVPVGIKTPPSLRNIFKELAADLGVPIPAHGN' A
#
# COMPACT_ATOMS: atom_id res chain seq x y z
N MET A 1 -4.77 11.11 -7.27
CA MET A 1 -4.47 12.28 -8.12
C MET A 1 -3.86 13.45 -7.33
N GLN A 2 -4.21 13.67 -6.06
CA GLN A 2 -3.62 14.77 -5.26
C GLN A 2 -2.13 14.54 -4.94
N LEU A 3 -1.74 13.31 -4.57
CA LEU A 3 -0.34 12.98 -4.25
C LEU A 3 0.53 12.75 -5.50
N THR A 4 -0.09 12.34 -6.61
CA THR A 4 0.60 12.06 -7.88
C THR A 4 -0.17 12.74 -9.02
N PRO A 5 0.25 13.93 -9.46
CA PRO A 5 -0.36 14.59 -10.62
C PRO A 5 -0.09 13.81 -11.91
N PRO A 6 -0.96 13.89 -12.94
CA PRO A 6 -0.88 13.01 -14.12
C PRO A 6 0.47 13.03 -14.85
N ASN A 7 1.13 14.18 -14.94
CA ASN A 7 2.43 14.34 -15.59
C ASN A 7 3.62 13.82 -14.77
N ALA A 8 3.42 13.47 -13.49
CA ALA A 8 4.44 12.90 -12.63
C ALA A 8 4.31 11.37 -12.46
N VAL A 9 3.30 10.75 -13.09
CA VAL A 9 3.06 9.31 -13.01
C VAL A 9 4.21 8.56 -13.69
N LYS A 10 4.81 7.61 -12.96
CA LYS A 10 5.83 6.67 -13.48
C LYS A 10 5.37 5.22 -13.46
N VAL A 11 4.59 4.86 -12.44
CA VAL A 11 4.09 3.51 -12.20
C VAL A 11 2.62 3.61 -11.78
N VAL A 12 1.80 2.65 -12.21
CA VAL A 12 0.39 2.53 -11.83
C VAL A 12 0.19 1.18 -11.15
N VAL A 13 -0.30 1.19 -9.91
CA VAL A 13 -0.66 -0.02 -9.15
C VAL A 13 -2.17 0.00 -8.91
N LEU A 14 -2.89 -0.88 -9.61
CA LEU A 14 -4.35 -0.93 -9.58
C LEU A 14 -4.83 -1.76 -8.38
N GLY A 15 -5.70 -1.15 -7.56
CA GLY A 15 -6.51 -1.86 -6.57
C GLY A 15 -7.90 -2.19 -7.11
N GLN A 16 -8.69 -2.95 -6.35
CA GLN A 16 -10.11 -3.20 -6.65
C GLN A 16 -10.97 -2.15 -5.95
N ASP A 17 -11.48 -2.47 -4.76
CA ASP A 17 -12.20 -1.54 -3.90
C ASP A 17 -11.35 -1.13 -2.68
N PRO A 18 -11.63 0.02 -2.07
CA PRO A 18 -11.02 0.41 -0.81
C PRO A 18 -11.28 -0.61 0.31
N TYR A 19 -10.40 -0.65 1.31
CA TYR A 19 -10.65 -1.43 2.51
C TYR A 19 -11.93 -0.98 3.22
N HIS A 20 -12.73 -1.95 3.68
CA HIS A 20 -14.05 -1.71 4.28
C HIS A 20 -14.03 -1.60 5.82
N GLY A 21 -12.89 -1.86 6.47
CA GLY A 21 -12.77 -1.73 7.92
C GLY A 21 -12.68 -0.26 8.36
N PRO A 22 -13.17 0.10 9.56
CA PRO A 22 -13.09 1.47 10.06
C PRO A 22 -11.66 2.01 10.08
N GLY A 23 -11.42 3.14 9.41
CA GLY A 23 -10.12 3.81 9.34
C GLY A 23 -9.04 3.07 8.53
N GLN A 24 -9.37 2.01 7.79
CA GLN A 24 -8.38 1.26 7.02
C GLN A 24 -8.02 1.92 5.70
N ALA A 25 -8.99 2.54 5.01
CA ALA A 25 -8.75 3.17 3.71
C ALA A 25 -8.28 4.62 3.87
N GLU A 26 -7.22 4.98 3.14
CA GLU A 26 -6.67 6.34 3.07
C GLU A 26 -6.67 6.93 1.64
N GLY A 27 -7.39 6.29 0.71
CA GLY A 27 -7.52 6.76 -0.67
C GLY A 27 -6.36 6.36 -1.59
N LEU A 28 -5.51 5.42 -1.15
CA LEU A 28 -4.44 4.79 -1.93
C LEU A 28 -4.68 3.28 -2.01
N SER A 29 -4.37 2.67 -3.16
CA SER A 29 -4.50 1.22 -3.32
C SER A 29 -3.53 0.51 -2.38
N PHE A 30 -4.01 -0.55 -1.71
CA PHE A 30 -3.27 -1.38 -0.74
C PHE A 30 -2.79 -0.70 0.55
N SER A 31 -2.64 0.62 0.58
CA SER A 31 -2.13 1.36 1.74
C SER A 31 -3.13 1.41 2.90
N VAL A 32 -2.60 1.40 4.12
CA VAL A 32 -3.37 1.60 5.36
C VAL A 32 -2.65 2.56 6.32
N PRO A 33 -3.36 3.41 7.08
CA PRO A 33 -2.73 4.33 8.04
C PRO A 33 -1.87 3.63 9.09
N VAL A 34 -0.87 4.36 9.61
CA VAL A 34 -0.04 3.91 10.74
C VAL A 34 -0.93 3.54 11.94
N GLY A 35 -0.63 2.40 12.58
CA GLY A 35 -1.42 1.87 13.70
C GLY A 35 -2.56 0.94 13.27
N ILE A 36 -2.92 0.90 11.98
CA ILE A 36 -3.81 -0.12 11.44
C ILE A 36 -3.02 -1.39 11.11
N LYS A 37 -3.58 -2.54 11.48
CA LYS A 37 -2.99 -3.84 11.18
C LYS A 37 -2.86 -4.03 9.67
N THR A 38 -1.64 -4.30 9.19
CA THR A 38 -1.33 -4.55 7.78
C THR A 38 -2.20 -5.69 7.21
N PRO A 39 -3.02 -5.42 6.16
CA PRO A 39 -3.88 -6.42 5.54
C PRO A 39 -3.08 -7.59 4.93
N PRO A 40 -3.69 -8.79 4.76
CA PRO A 40 -3.01 -9.95 4.19
C PRO A 40 -2.34 -9.70 2.83
N SER A 41 -3.02 -8.99 1.92
CA SER A 41 -2.47 -8.68 0.60
C SER A 41 -1.24 -7.78 0.68
N LEU A 42 -1.27 -6.72 1.49
CA LEU A 42 -0.12 -5.83 1.67
C LEU A 42 1.05 -6.55 2.35
N ARG A 43 0.80 -7.46 3.30
CA ARG A 43 1.85 -8.31 3.88
C ARG A 43 2.54 -9.18 2.83
N ASN A 44 1.79 -9.68 1.85
CA ASN A 44 2.39 -10.47 0.75
C ASN A 44 3.21 -9.59 -0.19
N ILE A 45 2.76 -8.36 -0.48
CA ILE A 45 3.55 -7.38 -1.25
C ILE A 45 4.90 -7.09 -0.55
N PHE A 46 4.90 -6.88 0.77
CA PHE A 46 6.16 -6.65 1.50
C PHE A 46 7.08 -7.87 1.53
N LYS A 47 6.53 -9.09 1.60
CA LYS A 47 7.33 -10.31 1.48
C LYS A 47 8.01 -10.41 0.12
N GLU A 48 7.28 -10.11 -0.95
CA GLU A 48 7.83 -10.11 -2.30
C GLU A 48 8.90 -9.04 -2.46
N LEU A 49 8.65 -7.82 -1.97
CA LEU A 49 9.63 -6.74 -2.01
C LEU A 49 10.92 -7.10 -1.25
N ALA A 50 10.81 -7.80 -0.12
CA ALA A 50 11.95 -8.27 0.64
C ALA A 50 12.71 -9.40 -0.09
N ALA A 51 12.00 -10.31 -0.76
CA ALA A 51 12.60 -11.40 -1.51
C ALA A 51 13.30 -10.93 -2.80
N ASP A 52 12.67 -10.01 -3.53
CA ASP A 52 13.14 -9.51 -4.82
C ASP A 52 14.26 -8.47 -4.66
N LEU A 53 14.07 -7.49 -3.77
CA LEU A 53 14.95 -6.32 -3.66
C LEU A 53 15.72 -6.25 -2.33
N GLY A 54 15.53 -7.20 -1.41
CA GLY A 54 16.20 -7.19 -0.11
C GLY A 54 15.74 -6.07 0.83
N VAL A 55 14.61 -5.42 0.54
CA VAL A 55 14.08 -4.32 1.35
C VAL A 55 13.52 -4.86 2.68
N PRO A 56 13.86 -4.26 3.84
CA PRO A 56 13.31 -4.70 5.12
C PRO A 56 11.78 -4.53 5.16
N ILE A 57 11.08 -5.51 5.73
CA ILE A 57 9.62 -5.47 5.88
C ILE A 57 9.24 -4.31 6.84
N PRO A 58 8.42 -3.34 6.39
CA PRO A 58 8.02 -2.21 7.23
C PRO A 58 7.13 -2.62 8.42
N ALA A 59 7.14 -1.80 9.47
CA ALA A 59 6.29 -1.98 10.65
C ALA A 59 4.86 -1.42 10.49
N HIS A 60 4.61 -0.62 9.45
CA HIS A 60 3.31 -0.03 9.10
C HIS A 60 2.98 -0.24 7.62
N GLY A 61 1.75 0.10 7.22
CA GLY A 61 1.24 -0.15 5.87
C GLY A 61 1.03 1.10 5.00
N ASN A 62 1.61 2.23 5.38
CA ASN A 62 1.73 3.47 4.60
C ASN A 62 3.19 3.65 4.18
#